data_AF-A0A7Y3N865-F1
#
_entry.id   AF-A0A7Y3N865-F1
#
_cell.length_a   1.000
_cell.length_b   1.000
_cell.length_c   1.000
_cell.angle_alpha   90.00
_cell.angle_beta   90.00
_cell.angle_gamma   90.00
#
_symmetry.space_group_name_H-M   'P 1'
#
loop_
_entity.id
_entity.type
_entity.pdbx_description
1 polymer ?
#
loop_
_entity_poly.entity_id
_entity_poly.type
_entity_poly.pdbx_seq_one_letter_code
_entity_poly.pdbx_strand_id
1 'polypeptide(L)'
;MTTSSISRELTQLRRHDERAMPFDLEKISRAILAAGEATQGFGEDIARLLAQLYFTNSSPLPVGFANDPFHVLAFQDELQCKYTSDTVLSLYMAEKISLAAACKTWVCNAFSRFRLSYITVTSTFSVCPVYDYLDGEHEFCPRCDEHPLARRVVQAIPAMVLPSDGEIK
;
A
#
# COMPACT_ATOMS: atom_id res chain seq x y z
N MET A 1 10.80 -21.99 -22.54
CA MET A 1 10.20 -20.64 -22.62
C MET A 1 10.94 -19.77 -21.62
N THR A 2 11.81 -18.91 -22.14
CA THR A 2 12.77 -18.08 -21.41
C THR A 2 12.07 -16.93 -20.68
N THR A 3 12.05 -16.97 -19.35
CA THR A 3 11.68 -15.86 -18.47
C THR A 3 12.73 -14.75 -18.60
N SER A 4 12.53 -13.88 -19.59
CA SER A 4 13.37 -12.72 -19.83
C SER A 4 13.10 -11.65 -18.79
N SER A 5 14.13 -11.35 -18.00
CA SER A 5 14.52 -10.00 -17.59
C SER A 5 13.55 -9.15 -16.77
N ILE A 6 13.43 -9.44 -15.47
CA ILE A 6 13.20 -8.40 -14.46
C ILE A 6 14.12 -8.67 -13.27
N SER A 7 15.42 -8.44 -13.44
CA SER A 7 16.34 -8.30 -12.32
C SER A 7 17.36 -7.25 -12.69
N ARG A 8 16.95 -5.97 -12.65
CA ARG A 8 17.95 -4.93 -12.38
C ARG A 8 18.40 -5.18 -10.95
N GLU A 9 19.55 -5.81 -10.78
CA GLU A 9 20.22 -5.85 -9.48
C GLU A 9 20.50 -4.41 -9.07
N LEU A 10 19.62 -3.85 -8.23
CA LEU A 10 19.88 -2.60 -7.55
C LEU A 10 21.09 -2.84 -6.67
N THR A 11 22.25 -2.32 -7.06
CA THR A 11 23.49 -2.43 -6.30
C THR A 11 23.82 -1.13 -5.57
N GLN A 12 23.17 -0.03 -5.94
CA GLN A 12 23.41 1.30 -5.38
C GLN A 12 22.11 2.11 -5.28
N LEU A 13 21.96 2.83 -4.16
CA LEU A 13 20.94 3.85 -3.93
C LEU A 13 21.60 5.23 -3.99
N ARG A 14 20.92 6.22 -4.59
CA ARG A 14 21.30 7.63 -4.45
C ARG A 14 20.46 8.29 -3.37
N ARG A 15 21.12 8.93 -2.42
CA ARG A 15 20.47 9.76 -1.41
C ARG A 15 20.07 11.12 -2.01
N HIS A 16 19.23 11.87 -1.30
CA HIS A 16 18.83 13.24 -1.68
C HIS A 16 20.02 14.22 -1.77
N ASP A 17 21.13 13.96 -1.06
CA ASP A 17 22.40 14.70 -1.15
C ASP A 17 23.31 14.19 -2.28
N GLU A 18 22.75 13.45 -3.24
CA GLU A 18 23.40 12.80 -4.39
C GLU A 18 24.46 11.74 -4.08
N ARG A 19 24.75 11.48 -2.80
CA ARG A 19 25.73 10.46 -2.41
C ARG A 19 25.21 9.07 -2.75
N ALA A 20 26.08 8.27 -3.38
CA ALA A 20 25.83 6.85 -3.62
C ALA A 20 26.03 6.06 -2.32
N MET A 21 25.05 5.22 -1.99
CA MET A 21 25.10 4.28 -0.87
C MET A 21 24.96 2.86 -1.44
N PRO A 22 25.79 1.90 -1.01
CA PRO A 22 25.68 0.52 -1.46
C PRO A 22 24.34 -0.07 -1.01
N PHE A 23 23.67 -0.77 -1.94
CA PHE A 23 22.46 -1.53 -1.67
C PHE A 23 22.84 -2.99 -1.43
N ASP A 24 22.58 -3.48 -0.21
CA ASP A 24 22.87 -4.86 0.18
C ASP A 24 21.57 -5.64 0.31
N LEU A 25 21.16 -6.28 -0.80
CA LEU A 25 19.95 -7.12 -0.88
C LEU A 25 19.99 -8.26 0.15
N GLU A 26 21.16 -8.84 0.41
CA GLU A 26 21.33 -9.97 1.33
C GLU A 26 21.09 -9.55 2.79
N LYS A 27 21.47 -8.32 3.16
CA LYS A 27 21.11 -7.76 4.47
C LYS A 27 19.58 -7.65 4.65
N ILE A 28 18.85 -7.30 3.59
CA ILE A 28 17.39 -7.16 3.62
C ILE A 28 16.72 -8.53 3.64
N SER A 29 17.11 -9.44 2.76
CA SER A 29 16.61 -10.82 2.73
C SER A 29 16.74 -11.50 4.09
N ARG A 30 17.88 -11.32 4.80
CA ARG A 30 18.07 -11.84 6.15
C ARG A 30 17.12 -11.24 7.18
N ALA A 31 16.86 -9.93 7.11
CA ALA A 31 15.93 -9.29 8.03
C ALA A 31 14.49 -9.78 7.81
N ILE A 32 14.07 -9.95 6.56
CA ILE A 32 12.75 -10.48 6.19
C ILE A 32 12.63 -11.94 6.60
N LEU A 33 13.68 -12.75 6.38
CA LEU A 33 13.72 -14.14 6.81
C LEU A 33 13.56 -14.26 8.33
N ALA A 34 14.28 -13.45 9.11
CA ALA A 34 14.15 -13.46 10.56
C ALA A 34 12.72 -13.14 11.04
N ALA A 35 12.01 -12.23 10.34
CA ALA A 35 10.61 -11.95 10.62
C ALA A 35 9.68 -13.12 10.23
N GLY A 36 9.93 -13.76 9.10
CA GLY A 36 9.19 -14.95 8.64
C GLY A 36 9.35 -16.13 9.60
N GLU A 37 10.56 -16.39 10.07
CA GLU A 37 10.88 -17.44 11.05
C GLU A 37 10.23 -17.14 12.42
N ALA A 38 10.31 -15.89 12.88
CA ALA A 38 9.71 -15.48 14.15
C ALA A 38 8.18 -15.57 14.17
N THR A 39 7.54 -15.59 12.99
CA THR A 39 6.08 -15.68 12.82
C THR A 39 5.63 -17.04 12.29
N GLN A 40 6.55 -17.94 11.97
CA GLN A 40 6.28 -19.20 11.25
C GLN A 40 5.50 -19.00 9.94
N GLY A 41 5.64 -17.83 9.31
CA GLY A 41 4.81 -17.42 8.17
C GLY A 41 5.36 -17.81 6.80
N PHE A 42 6.69 -17.76 6.61
CA PHE A 42 7.33 -18.04 5.33
C PHE A 42 8.84 -18.28 5.48
N GLY A 43 9.46 -18.92 4.47
CA GLY A 43 10.87 -19.28 4.45
C GLY A 43 11.74 -18.43 3.50
N GLU A 44 12.97 -18.90 3.28
CA GLU A 44 14.05 -18.18 2.57
C GLU A 44 13.69 -17.76 1.14
N ASP A 45 13.02 -18.63 0.38
CA ASP A 45 12.63 -18.34 -1.01
C ASP A 45 11.68 -17.14 -1.11
N ILE A 46 10.70 -17.07 -0.19
CA ILE A 46 9.72 -15.98 -0.12
C ILE A 46 10.40 -14.71 0.41
N ALA A 47 11.30 -14.84 1.39
CA ALA A 47 12.04 -13.70 1.92
C ALA A 47 12.90 -13.03 0.83
N ARG A 48 13.57 -13.82 -0.02
CA ARG A 48 14.37 -13.33 -1.15
C ARG A 48 13.51 -12.65 -2.21
N LEU A 49 12.34 -13.23 -2.51
CA LEU A 49 11.37 -12.64 -3.45
C LEU A 49 10.85 -11.29 -2.93
N LEU A 50 10.46 -11.20 -1.66
CA LEU A 50 9.98 -9.97 -1.03
C LEU A 50 11.07 -8.87 -1.03
N ALA A 51 12.32 -9.24 -0.73
CA ALA A 51 13.46 -8.31 -0.78
C ALA A 51 13.68 -7.71 -2.18
N GLN A 52 13.41 -8.48 -3.24
CA GLN A 52 13.56 -8.04 -4.63
C GLN A 52 12.36 -7.22 -5.12
N LEU A 53 11.15 -7.55 -4.67
CA LEU A 53 9.93 -6.95 -5.21
C LEU A 53 9.53 -5.64 -4.53
N TYR A 54 9.75 -5.49 -3.23
CA TYR A 54 9.18 -4.36 -2.50
C TYR A 54 10.09 -3.93 -1.35
N PHE A 55 10.76 -2.79 -1.52
CA PHE A 55 11.19 -2.00 -0.38
C PHE A 55 9.94 -1.34 0.22
N THR A 56 9.26 -2.02 1.13
CA THR A 56 8.31 -1.34 2.00
C THR A 56 9.09 -0.85 3.20
N ASN A 57 8.99 0.43 3.52
CA ASN A 57 9.47 0.88 4.82
C ASN A 57 8.72 0.09 5.91
N SER A 58 9.45 -0.46 6.87
CA SER A 58 8.92 -1.28 7.97
C SER A 58 8.46 -2.69 7.55
N SER A 59 7.65 -3.34 8.38
CA SER A 59 7.08 -4.68 8.10
C SER A 59 5.57 -4.67 7.82
N PRO A 60 5.07 -3.77 6.96
CA PRO A 60 3.66 -3.79 6.58
C PRO A 60 3.34 -5.04 5.76
N LEU A 61 2.07 -5.45 5.80
CA LEU A 61 1.56 -6.52 4.95
C LEU A 61 1.63 -6.13 3.47
N PRO A 62 1.73 -7.10 2.56
CA PRO A 62 1.57 -6.86 1.13
C PRO A 62 0.25 -6.13 0.83
N VAL A 63 0.29 -5.24 -0.17
CA VAL A 63 -0.93 -4.58 -0.68
C VAL A 63 -1.90 -5.67 -1.14
N GLY A 64 -3.15 -5.60 -0.69
CA GLY A 64 -4.17 -6.60 -1.00
C GLY A 64 -4.11 -7.90 -0.17
N PHE A 65 -3.32 -7.95 0.91
CA PHE A 65 -3.25 -9.13 1.78
C PHE A 65 -4.61 -9.58 2.33
N ALA A 66 -5.42 -8.64 2.80
CA ALA A 66 -6.77 -8.92 3.28
C ALA A 66 -7.68 -7.70 3.09
N ASN A 67 -8.95 -7.97 2.80
CA ASN A 67 -10.00 -6.94 2.66
C ASN A 67 -10.64 -6.56 4.00
N ASP A 68 -10.53 -7.42 5.02
CA ASP A 68 -11.02 -7.12 6.37
C ASP A 68 -9.95 -6.37 7.19
N PRO A 69 -10.20 -5.11 7.59
CA PRO A 69 -9.27 -4.35 8.40
C PRO A 69 -8.99 -4.99 9.77
N PHE A 70 -9.95 -5.71 10.37
CA PHE A 70 -9.74 -6.36 11.67
C PHE A 70 -8.78 -7.54 11.57
N HIS A 71 -8.81 -8.28 10.46
CA HIS A 71 -7.84 -9.32 10.18
C HIS A 71 -6.42 -8.75 10.00
N VAL A 72 -6.28 -7.63 9.28
CA VAL A 72 -5.01 -6.90 9.14
C VAL A 72 -4.48 -6.45 10.50
N LEU A 73 -5.35 -5.86 11.34
CA LEU A 73 -5.02 -5.42 12.69
C LEU A 73 -4.53 -6.58 13.56
N ALA A 74 -5.20 -7.73 13.52
CA ALA A 74 -4.82 -8.90 14.30
C ALA A 74 -3.45 -9.46 13.90
N PHE A 75 -3.18 -9.54 12.59
CA PHE A 75 -1.90 -10.03 12.09
C PHE A 75 -0.74 -9.09 12.44
N GLN A 76 -0.99 -7.78 12.43
CA GLN A 76 0.02 -6.78 12.71
C GLN A 76 0.19 -6.49 14.20
N ASP A 77 -0.80 -6.78 15.07
CA ASP A 77 -0.71 -6.46 16.51
C ASP A 77 0.54 -7.04 17.17
N GLU A 78 0.79 -8.34 16.99
CA GLU A 78 1.93 -9.00 17.63
C GLU A 78 3.28 -8.49 17.13
N LEU A 79 3.37 -8.22 15.83
CA LEU A 79 4.61 -7.77 15.19
C LEU A 79 4.88 -6.31 15.55
N GLN A 80 3.86 -5.45 15.45
CA GLN A 80 3.98 -4.02 15.70
C GLN A 80 4.29 -3.72 17.17
N CYS A 81 3.75 -4.51 18.09
CA CYS A 81 4.07 -4.39 19.53
C CYS A 81 5.53 -4.74 19.89
N LYS A 82 6.28 -5.38 18.99
CA LYS A 82 7.70 -5.67 19.20
C LYS A 82 8.61 -4.50 18.82
N TYR A 83 8.12 -3.53 18.05
CA TYR A 83 8.90 -2.33 17.73
C TYR A 83 8.84 -1.36 18.90
N THR A 84 10.02 -0.84 19.27
CA THR A 84 10.17 0.21 20.28
C THR A 84 10.22 1.62 19.67
N SER A 85 10.28 1.71 18.34
CA SER A 85 10.23 2.93 17.54
C SER A 85 8.84 3.15 16.93
N ASP A 86 8.54 4.38 16.52
CA ASP A 86 7.26 4.73 15.89
C ASP A 86 6.95 3.86 14.68
N THR A 87 5.90 3.06 14.79
CA THR A 87 5.32 2.34 13.67
C THR A 87 3.91 2.81 13.41
N VAL A 88 3.58 2.92 12.13
CA VAL A 88 2.27 3.37 11.67
C VAL A 88 1.67 2.23 10.85
N LEU A 89 0.48 1.77 11.25
CA LEU A 89 -0.31 0.87 10.44
C LEU A 89 -1.34 1.67 9.64
N SER A 90 -1.17 1.72 8.32
CA SER A 90 -2.10 2.39 7.41
C SER A 90 -3.15 1.40 6.90
N LEU A 91 -4.42 1.73 7.11
CA LEU A 91 -5.57 0.93 6.69
C LEU A 91 -6.33 1.68 5.60
N TYR A 92 -6.42 1.06 4.43
CA TYR A 92 -7.21 1.55 3.30
C TYR A 92 -8.57 0.86 3.31
N MET A 93 -9.63 1.65 3.44
CA MET A 93 -11.01 1.15 3.45
C MET A 93 -11.64 1.33 2.08
N ALA A 94 -12.11 0.23 1.48
CA ALA A 94 -12.76 0.25 0.18
C ALA A 94 -14.02 1.13 0.17
N GLU A 95 -14.76 1.15 1.29
CA GLU A 95 -15.94 2.00 1.46
C GLU A 95 -15.62 3.27 2.25
N LYS A 96 -16.28 4.35 1.84
CA LYS A 96 -16.24 5.60 2.61
C LYS A 96 -16.95 5.42 3.94
N ILE A 97 -16.27 5.81 5.02
CA ILE A 97 -16.94 6.01 6.29
C ILE A 97 -17.79 7.29 6.19
N SER A 98 -19.09 7.11 5.97
CA SER A 98 -20.04 8.18 5.69
C SER A 98 -20.31 9.12 6.87
N LEU A 99 -20.07 8.68 8.11
CA LEU A 99 -20.34 9.45 9.31
C LEU A 99 -19.16 9.40 10.30
N ALA A 100 -18.75 10.57 10.81
CA ALA A 100 -17.68 10.68 11.80
C ALA A 100 -17.93 9.82 13.05
N ALA A 101 -19.20 9.65 13.46
CA ALA A 101 -19.56 8.80 14.58
C ALA A 101 -19.26 7.31 14.32
N ALA A 102 -19.46 6.83 13.08
CA ALA A 102 -19.13 5.46 12.71
C ALA A 102 -17.60 5.23 12.73
N CYS A 103 -16.83 6.21 12.22
CA CYS A 103 -15.36 6.18 12.30
C CYS A 103 -14.89 6.13 13.77
N LYS A 104 -15.45 7.00 14.63
CA LYS A 104 -15.13 7.03 16.05
C LYS A 104 -15.38 5.67 16.72
N THR A 105 -16.57 5.10 16.53
CA THR A 105 -16.90 3.78 17.11
C THR A 105 -15.96 2.70 16.60
N TRP A 106 -15.66 2.70 15.31
CA TRP A 106 -14.73 1.75 14.70
C TRP A 106 -13.33 1.86 15.29
N VAL A 107 -12.79 3.09 15.41
CA VAL A 107 -11.48 3.37 16.01
C VAL A 107 -11.45 2.94 17.49
N CYS A 108 -12.49 3.27 18.26
CA CYS A 108 -12.60 2.83 19.66
C CYS A 108 -12.59 1.30 19.77
N ASN A 109 -13.30 0.60 18.88
CA ASN A 109 -13.32 -0.86 18.85
C ASN A 109 -11.96 -1.46 18.49
N ALA A 110 -11.22 -0.84 17.57
CA ALA A 110 -9.86 -1.27 17.21
C ALA A 110 -8.92 -1.16 18.42
N PHE A 111 -8.82 0.00 19.06
CA PHE A 111 -7.94 0.20 20.23
C PHE A 111 -8.41 -0.55 21.49
N SER A 112 -9.68 -0.95 21.57
CA SER A 112 -10.15 -1.81 22.68
C SER A 112 -9.73 -3.28 22.52
N ARG A 113 -9.36 -3.70 21.30
CA ARG A 113 -9.05 -5.10 20.97
C ARG A 113 -7.58 -5.34 20.65
N PHE A 114 -6.87 -4.30 20.21
CA PHE A 114 -5.47 -4.37 19.79
C PHE A 114 -4.62 -3.37 20.59
N ARG A 115 -3.34 -3.67 20.73
CA ARG A 115 -2.33 -2.90 21.48
C ARG A 115 -1.52 -1.96 20.59
N LEU A 116 -1.85 -1.89 19.30
CA LEU A 116 -1.26 -0.98 18.34
C LEU A 116 -1.31 0.47 18.86
N SER A 117 -0.18 1.18 18.76
CA SER A 117 -0.05 2.54 19.28
C SER A 117 -0.59 3.59 18.32
N TYR A 118 -0.55 3.31 17.02
CA TYR A 118 -0.86 4.30 15.99
C TYR A 118 -1.39 3.66 14.71
N ILE A 119 -2.62 4.02 14.33
CA ILE A 119 -3.27 3.58 13.10
C ILE A 119 -3.72 4.79 12.29
N THR A 120 -3.67 4.68 10.96
CA THR A 120 -4.34 5.63 10.06
C THR A 120 -5.45 4.92 9.30
N VAL A 121 -6.56 5.60 9.11
CA VAL A 121 -7.71 5.09 8.35
C VAL A 121 -7.91 6.02 7.17
N THR A 122 -7.78 5.48 5.96
CA THR A 122 -7.97 6.23 4.72
C THR A 122 -9.09 5.58 3.92
N SER A 123 -10.17 6.30 3.70
CA SER A 123 -11.24 5.87 2.80
C SER A 123 -10.83 6.04 1.35
N THR A 124 -11.12 5.04 0.52
CA THR A 124 -10.94 5.14 -0.93
C THR A 124 -12.00 6.07 -1.53
N PHE A 125 -11.56 6.91 -2.45
CA PHE A 125 -12.42 7.77 -3.27
C PHE A 125 -11.89 7.77 -4.70
N SER A 126 -12.78 8.02 -5.65
CA SER A 126 -12.45 8.16 -7.06
C SER A 126 -12.66 9.61 -7.50
N VAL A 127 -11.87 10.11 -8.44
CA VAL A 127 -12.01 11.51 -8.92
C VAL A 127 -12.56 11.51 -10.34
N CYS A 128 -13.70 12.17 -10.54
CA CYS A 128 -14.28 12.39 -11.84
C CYS A 128 -14.00 13.83 -12.33
N PRO A 129 -13.54 14.05 -13.57
CA PRO A 129 -13.36 15.40 -14.11
C PRO A 129 -14.66 16.23 -14.20
N VAL A 130 -15.82 15.57 -14.20
CA VAL A 130 -17.14 16.22 -14.33
C VAL A 130 -17.84 16.37 -12.99
N TYR A 131 -17.83 15.32 -12.17
CA TYR A 131 -18.58 15.24 -10.91
C TYR A 131 -17.71 15.30 -9.65
N ASP A 132 -16.42 15.56 -9.81
CA ASP A 132 -15.42 15.65 -8.74
C ASP A 132 -15.31 14.36 -7.92
N TYR A 133 -15.08 14.44 -6.61
CA TYR A 133 -14.95 13.30 -5.71
C TYR A 133 -16.20 12.38 -5.71
N LEU A 134 -15.95 11.10 -5.92
CA LEU A 134 -16.90 10.00 -5.84
C LEU A 134 -16.53 9.10 -4.66
N ASP A 135 -17.55 8.58 -3.99
CA ASP A 135 -17.37 7.70 -2.83
C ASP A 135 -17.00 6.29 -3.28
N GLY A 136 -15.88 5.75 -2.80
CA GLY A 136 -15.42 4.41 -3.13
C GLY A 136 -14.54 4.31 -4.38
N GLU A 137 -14.15 3.08 -4.71
CA GLU A 137 -13.32 2.75 -5.87
C GLU A 137 -14.18 2.49 -7.11
N HIS A 138 -13.96 3.26 -8.17
CA HIS A 138 -14.69 3.19 -9.42
C HIS A 138 -13.74 3.33 -10.60
N GLU A 139 -13.63 2.29 -11.44
CA GLU A 139 -12.88 2.36 -12.71
C GLU A 139 -13.50 3.36 -13.70
N PHE A 140 -14.84 3.45 -13.68
CA PHE A 140 -15.61 4.38 -14.50
C PHE A 140 -16.60 5.15 -13.63
N CYS A 141 -16.81 6.43 -13.95
CA CYS A 141 -17.76 7.24 -13.19
C CYS A 141 -19.20 6.74 -13.44
N PRO A 142 -19.91 6.23 -12.40
CA PRO A 142 -21.26 5.70 -12.58
C PRO A 142 -22.24 6.78 -13.05
N ARG A 143 -22.02 8.04 -12.64
CA ARG A 143 -22.85 9.19 -13.05
C ARG A 143 -22.63 9.60 -14.51
N CYS A 144 -21.42 9.41 -15.05
CA CYS A 144 -21.12 9.70 -16.45
C CYS A 144 -21.68 8.62 -17.39
N ASP A 145 -21.70 7.37 -16.95
CA ASP A 145 -22.25 6.26 -17.73
C ASP A 145 -23.78 6.33 -17.83
N GLU A 146 -24.45 6.86 -16.80
CA GLU A 146 -25.89 7.12 -16.82
C GLU A 146 -26.27 8.32 -17.72
N HIS A 147 -25.35 9.25 -17.99
CA HIS A 147 -25.65 10.49 -18.74
C HIS A 147 -24.80 10.63 -20.03
N PRO A 148 -25.35 10.35 -21.23
CA PRO A 148 -24.57 10.29 -22.48
C PRO A 148 -23.85 11.58 -22.90
N LEU A 149 -24.24 12.74 -22.35
CA LEU A 149 -23.57 14.03 -22.60
C LEU A 149 -22.20 14.16 -21.91
N ALA A 150 -21.95 13.43 -20.81
CA ALA A 150 -20.67 13.47 -20.09
C ALA A 150 -19.56 12.66 -20.79
N ARG A 151 -19.94 11.67 -21.60
CA ARG A 151 -19.02 10.83 -22.40
C ARG A 151 -18.17 11.67 -23.36
N ARG A 152 -18.76 12.72 -23.95
CA ARG A 152 -18.07 13.62 -24.90
C ARG A 152 -17.06 14.55 -24.22
N VAL A 153 -17.28 14.89 -22.95
CA VAL A 153 -16.36 15.73 -22.16
C VAL A 153 -15.18 14.88 -21.66
N VAL A 154 -15.43 13.68 -21.12
CA VAL A 154 -14.38 12.76 -20.66
C VAL A 154 -13.48 12.30 -21.81
N GLN A 155 -14.02 12.09 -23.01
CA GLN A 155 -13.24 11.74 -24.21
C GLN A 155 -12.44 12.92 -24.81
N ALA A 156 -12.80 14.16 -24.48
CA ALA A 156 -12.12 15.36 -24.95
C ALA A 156 -11.03 15.87 -23.98
N ILE A 157 -11.00 15.37 -22.75
CA ILE A 157 -9.90 15.60 -21.82
C ILE A 157 -8.77 14.63 -22.22
N PRO A 158 -7.58 15.13 -22.59
CA PRO A 158 -6.46 14.23 -22.84
C PRO A 158 -6.24 13.42 -21.56
N ALA A 159 -6.26 12.09 -21.68
CA ALA A 159 -5.88 11.21 -20.59
C ALA A 159 -4.56 11.75 -20.02
N MET A 160 -4.54 12.04 -18.72
CA MET A 160 -3.27 12.26 -18.03
C MET A 160 -2.56 10.90 -18.05
N VAL A 161 -1.84 10.66 -19.14
CA VAL A 161 -0.92 9.54 -19.27
C VAL A 161 0.11 9.76 -18.17
N LEU A 162 0.00 8.98 -17.09
CA LEU A 162 1.15 8.74 -16.24
C LEU A 162 2.27 8.28 -17.17
N PRO A 163 3.45 8.93 -17.19
CA PRO A 163 4.51 8.58 -18.11
C PRO A 163 4.90 7.13 -17.88
N SER A 164 4.39 6.26 -18.75
CA SER A 164 5.01 4.99 -19.07
C SER A 164 6.36 5.33 -19.67
N ASP A 165 7.40 4.94 -18.96
CA ASP A 165 8.81 5.01 -19.33
C ASP A 165 9.57 6.28 -18.87
N GLY A 166 10.16 6.16 -17.68
CA GLY A 166 11.63 6.13 -17.64
C GLY A 166 12.42 7.45 -17.64
N GLU A 167 11.86 8.60 -17.28
CA GLU A 167 12.67 9.80 -16.98
C GLU A 167 12.15 10.55 -15.75
N ILE A 168 12.81 10.34 -14.61
CA ILE A 168 12.80 11.29 -13.49
C ILE A 168 14.15 11.99 -13.57
N LYS A 169 14.15 13.27 -13.97
CA LYS A 169 15.30 14.17 -13.87
C LYS A 169 15.60 14.52 -12.41
#